data_AF-A0A0G1X144-F1
#
_entry.id   AF-A0A0G1X144-F1
#
_cell.length_a   1.000
_cell.length_b   1.000
_cell.length_c   1.000
_cell.angle_alpha   90.00
_cell.angle_beta   90.00
_cell.angle_gamma   90.00
#
_symmetry.space_group_name_H-M   'P 1'
#
loop_
_entity.id
_entity.type
_entity.pdbx_description
1 polymer ?
#
loop_
_entity_poly.entity_id
_entity_poly.type
_entity_poly.pdbx_seq_one_letter_code
_entity_poly.pdbx_strand_id
1 'polypeptide(L)'
;MIQFLYHDSIQKEIAVLERRFHTIHGGLSAFERLCEVQFNPTNPRQVIAPAKLHRITQNDIWTLWKTELIVPNSGLRPNQWPRMWFVVKGAIIAFLCIFSHVDNYNDEDINRLALSRVSDFF
;
A
#
# COMPACT_ATOMS: atom_id res chain seq x y z
N MET A 1 -15.62 -0.41 -11.08
CA MET A 1 -15.30 -0.90 -9.72
C MET A 1 -13.84 -1.30 -9.74
N ILE A 2 -13.04 -0.86 -8.77
CA ILE A 2 -11.63 -1.25 -8.71
C ILE A 2 -11.55 -2.71 -8.24
N GLN A 3 -10.70 -3.50 -8.87
CA GLN A 3 -10.35 -4.84 -8.40
C GLN A 3 -9.11 -4.75 -7.52
N PHE A 4 -9.25 -5.12 -6.25
CA PHE A 4 -8.14 -5.23 -5.31
C PHE A 4 -7.56 -6.64 -5.33
N LEU A 5 -6.25 -6.73 -5.51
CA LEU A 5 -5.48 -7.96 -5.45
C LEU A 5 -4.45 -7.86 -4.32
N TYR A 6 -4.12 -8.98 -3.71
CA TYR A 6 -3.14 -9.06 -2.63
C TYR A 6 -2.12 -10.12 -3.00
N HIS A 7 -0.84 -9.74 -2.97
CA HIS A 7 0.24 -10.71 -3.09
C HIS A 7 0.25 -11.67 -1.88
N ASP A 8 0.57 -12.95 -2.08
CA ASP A 8 0.59 -13.94 -0.99
C ASP A 8 1.50 -13.53 0.17
N SER A 9 2.59 -12.81 -0.14
CA SER A 9 3.51 -12.34 0.90
C SER A 9 2.92 -11.19 1.73
N ILE A 10 2.15 -10.27 1.14
CA ILE A 10 1.54 -9.19 1.92
C ILE A 10 0.50 -9.74 2.90
N GLN A 11 -0.22 -10.82 2.54
CA GLN A 11 -1.15 -11.46 3.47
C GLN A 11 -0.44 -11.97 4.72
N LYS A 12 0.75 -12.56 4.56
CA LYS A 12 1.60 -13.01 5.68
C LYS A 12 2.11 -11.82 6.50
N GLU A 13 2.54 -10.75 5.85
CA GLU A 13 3.02 -9.53 6.49
C GLU A 13 1.90 -8.84 7.31
N ILE A 14 0.68 -8.76 6.76
CA ILE A 14 -0.51 -8.25 7.46
C ILE A 14 -0.80 -9.09 8.70
N ALA A 15 -0.77 -10.43 8.60
CA ALA A 15 -1.01 -11.31 9.74
C ALA A 15 0.04 -11.13 10.86
N VAL A 16 1.29 -10.82 10.51
CA VAL A 16 2.35 -10.48 11.48
C VAL A 16 2.07 -9.13 12.14
N LEU A 17 1.69 -8.12 11.36
CA LEU A 17 1.36 -6.79 11.89
C LEU A 17 0.10 -6.81 12.77
N GLU A 18 -0.92 -7.59 12.42
CA GLU A 18 -2.17 -7.70 13.18
C GLU A 18 -1.95 -8.19 14.62
N ARG A 19 -1.00 -9.11 14.82
CA ARG A 19 -0.61 -9.59 16.15
C ARG A 19 -0.05 -8.49 17.05
N ARG A 20 0.48 -7.42 16.46
CA ARG A 20 1.10 -6.28 17.16
C ARG A 20 0.17 -5.06 17.18
N PHE A 21 -0.64 -4.89 16.14
CA PHE A 21 -1.44 -3.70 15.85
C PHE A 21 -2.85 -4.12 15.43
N HIS A 22 -3.74 -4.32 16.40
CA HIS A 22 -5.10 -4.84 16.17
C HIS A 22 -5.97 -3.98 15.24
N THR A 23 -5.62 -2.71 15.00
CA THR A 23 -6.37 -1.80 14.11
C THR A 23 -5.90 -1.82 12.65
N ILE A 24 -4.98 -2.71 12.28
CA ILE A 24 -4.39 -2.77 10.93
C ILE A 24 -5.45 -2.98 9.84
N HIS A 25 -6.42 -3.88 10.06
CA HIS A 25 -7.49 -4.16 9.10
C HIS A 25 -8.40 -2.95 8.87
N GLY A 26 -8.70 -2.18 9.92
CA GLY A 26 -9.45 -0.93 9.78
C GLY A 26 -8.72 0.09 8.91
N GLY A 27 -7.39 0.19 9.07
CA GLY A 27 -6.54 1.03 8.21
C GLY A 27 -6.55 0.57 6.75
N LEU A 28 -6.42 -0.75 6.50
CA LEU A 28 -6.46 -1.33 5.15
C LEU A 28 -7.80 -1.06 4.46
N SER A 29 -8.93 -1.33 5.12
CA SER A 29 -10.26 -1.07 4.55
C SER A 29 -10.50 0.42 4.29
N ALA A 30 -10.00 1.31 5.16
CA ALA A 30 -10.07 2.75 4.92
C ALA A 30 -9.23 3.16 3.71
N PHE A 31 -8.04 2.56 3.54
CA PHE A 31 -7.17 2.84 2.41
C PHE A 31 -7.75 2.35 1.08
N GLU A 32 -8.35 1.15 1.03
CA GLU A 32 -9.05 0.67 -0.16
C GLU A 32 -10.12 1.66 -0.63
N ARG A 33 -10.94 2.19 0.29
CA ARG A 33 -11.96 3.22 -0.04
C ARG A 33 -11.34 4.51 -0.59
N LEU A 34 -10.18 4.93 -0.06
CA LEU A 34 -9.46 6.07 -0.61
C LEU A 34 -8.96 5.78 -2.02
N CYS A 35 -8.45 4.57 -2.27
CA CYS A 35 -8.01 4.13 -3.58
C CYS A 35 -9.14 4.11 -4.61
N GLU A 36 -10.35 3.69 -4.24
CA GLU A 36 -11.53 3.71 -5.12
C GLU A 36 -11.85 5.10 -5.69
N VAL A 37 -11.54 6.15 -4.93
CA VAL A 37 -11.76 7.54 -5.32
C VAL A 37 -10.52 8.12 -6.02
N GLN A 38 -9.35 7.92 -5.43
CA GLN A 38 -8.06 8.42 -5.92
C GLN A 38 -7.72 7.89 -7.32
N PHE A 39 -7.91 6.59 -7.52
CA PHE A 39 -7.51 5.86 -8.73
C PHE A 39 -8.72 5.36 -9.53
N ASN A 40 -9.86 6.05 -9.39
CA ASN A 40 -11.04 5.68 -10.15
C ASN A 40 -10.75 5.72 -11.67
N PRO A 41 -11.05 4.66 -12.44
CA PRO A 41 -10.65 4.57 -13.84
C PRO A 41 -11.43 5.52 -14.77
N THR A 42 -12.59 6.03 -14.34
CA THR A 42 -13.43 6.93 -15.16
C THR A 42 -13.51 8.34 -14.61
N ASN A 43 -13.41 8.52 -13.28
CA ASN A 43 -13.51 9.82 -12.63
C ASN A 43 -12.59 9.91 -11.41
N PRO A 44 -11.25 9.92 -11.61
CA PRO A 44 -10.30 10.00 -10.50
C PRO A 44 -10.42 11.35 -9.79
N ARG A 45 -10.40 11.33 -8.46
CA ARG A 45 -10.43 12.55 -7.63
C ARG A 45 -9.34 12.50 -6.59
N GLN A 46 -8.59 13.59 -6.48
CA GLN A 46 -7.52 13.69 -5.49
C GLN A 46 -8.09 13.79 -4.08
N VAL A 47 -8.07 12.69 -3.34
CA VAL A 47 -8.45 12.61 -1.92
C VAL A 47 -7.27 12.29 -1.02
N ILE A 48 -6.18 11.77 -1.59
CA ILE A 48 -4.91 11.59 -0.91
C ILE A 48 -4.02 12.79 -1.27
N ALA A 49 -3.49 13.47 -0.25
CA ALA A 49 -2.60 14.61 -0.46
C ALA A 49 -1.34 14.16 -1.25
N PRO A 50 -0.84 14.94 -2.23
CA PRO A 50 0.30 14.54 -3.05
C PRO A 50 1.56 14.23 -2.23
N ALA A 51 1.77 14.93 -1.12
CA ALA A 51 2.90 14.68 -0.21
C ALA A 51 2.81 13.36 0.58
N LYS A 52 1.68 12.67 0.52
CA LYS A 52 1.43 11.39 1.21
C LYS A 52 1.44 10.18 0.28
N LEU A 53 1.39 10.41 -1.03
CA LEU A 53 1.36 9.37 -2.05
C LEU A 53 2.61 9.48 -2.93
N HIS A 54 3.57 8.58 -2.71
CA HIS A 54 4.87 8.62 -3.38
C HIS A 54 4.89 7.68 -4.57
N ARG A 55 5.13 8.20 -5.78
CA ARG A 55 5.40 7.38 -6.96
C ARG A 55 6.83 6.86 -6.87
N ILE A 56 7.01 5.54 -6.90
CA ILE A 56 8.33 4.91 -6.91
C ILE A 56 8.84 4.82 -8.34
N THR A 57 8.06 4.21 -9.23
CA THR A 57 8.37 4.11 -10.66
C THR A 57 7.09 3.90 -11.48
N GLN A 58 7.18 4.10 -12.79
CA GLN A 58 6.08 3.89 -13.73
C GLN A 58 6.61 3.40 -15.07
N ASN A 59 5.77 2.70 -15.81
CA ASN A 59 5.92 2.44 -17.23
C ASN A 59 4.58 2.68 -17.93
N ASP A 60 4.48 2.31 -19.21
CA ASP A 60 3.28 2.53 -20.02
C ASP A 60 2.07 1.67 -19.59
N ILE A 61 2.29 0.67 -18.72
CA ILE A 61 1.30 -0.32 -18.33
C ILE A 61 0.80 -0.06 -16.90
N TRP A 62 1.71 0.25 -15.97
CA TRP A 62 1.40 0.33 -14.55
C TRP A 62 2.25 1.38 -13.84
N THR A 63 1.79 1.80 -12.66
CA THR A 63 2.54 2.69 -11.76
C THR A 63 2.67 2.08 -10.37
N LEU A 64 3.89 2.02 -9.84
CA LEU A 64 4.20 1.57 -8.49
C LEU A 64 4.22 2.77 -7.53
N TRP A 65 3.46 2.63 -6.45
CA TRP A 65 3.27 3.65 -5.43
C TRP A 65 3.66 3.14 -4.05
N LYS A 66 3.94 4.09 -3.17
CA LYS A 66 4.15 3.89 -1.74
C LYS A 66 3.38 4.94 -0.95
N THR A 67 2.78 4.53 0.16
CA THR A 67 2.06 5.42 1.09
C THR A 67 2.25 4.96 2.53
N GLU A 68 2.10 5.89 3.46
CA GLU A 68 1.87 5.57 4.88
C GLU A 68 0.42 5.11 5.06
N LEU A 69 0.22 4.02 5.81
CA LEU A 69 -1.08 3.47 6.16
C LEU A 69 -1.51 4.00 7.52
N ILE A 70 -2.59 4.77 7.55
CA ILE A 70 -3.10 5.39 8.77
C ILE A 70 -3.77 4.32 9.64
N VAL A 71 -3.15 4.01 10.79
CA VAL A 71 -3.64 3.02 11.75
C VAL A 71 -3.81 3.67 13.14
N PRO A 72 -4.89 4.43 13.35
CA PRO A 72 -5.12 5.10 14.62
C PRO A 72 -5.33 4.06 15.73
N ASN A 73 -5.04 4.45 16.98
CA ASN A 73 -5.19 3.60 18.17
C ASN A 73 -4.42 2.25 18.11
N SER A 74 -3.44 2.12 17.22
CA SER A 74 -2.55 0.95 17.13
C SER A 74 -1.47 0.92 18.20
N GLY A 75 -1.29 2.01 18.96
CA GLY A 75 -0.15 2.23 19.85
C GLY A 75 1.10 2.76 19.12
N LEU A 76 1.08 2.84 17.78
CA LEU A 76 2.14 3.45 16.99
C LEU A 76 2.03 4.97 16.97
N ARG A 77 3.17 5.66 17.05
CA ARG A 77 3.25 7.08 16.71
C ARG A 77 3.09 7.25 15.19
N PRO A 78 2.63 8.41 14.69
CA PRO A 78 2.43 8.62 13.26
C PRO A 78 3.65 8.27 12.39
N ASN A 79 4.86 8.66 12.82
CA ASN A 79 6.10 8.33 12.11
C ASN A 79 6.49 6.84 12.17
N GLN A 80 5.76 6.02 12.90
CA GLN A 80 5.95 4.58 13.01
C GLN A 80 4.87 3.79 12.26
N TRP A 81 3.87 4.47 11.69
CA TRP A 81 2.82 3.80 10.93
C TRP A 81 3.40 2.97 9.78
N PRO A 82 2.78 1.82 9.46
CA PRO A 82 3.21 1.00 8.36
C PRO A 82 3.23 1.77 7.05
N ARG A 83 4.19 1.49 6.19
CA ARG A 83 4.13 1.87 4.78
C ARG A 83 3.68 0.68 3.96
N MET A 84 2.97 0.98 2.89
CA MET A 84 2.45 0.00 1.97
C MET A 84 2.88 0.35 0.54
N TRP A 85 3.30 -0.68 -0.18
CA TRP A 85 3.63 -0.59 -1.60
C TRP A 85 2.56 -1.30 -2.40
N PHE A 86 2.12 -0.67 -3.47
CA PHE A 86 1.05 -1.17 -4.32
C PHE A 86 1.21 -0.67 -5.75
N VAL A 87 0.72 -1.44 -6.71
CA VAL A 87 0.75 -1.11 -8.12
C VAL A 87 -0.66 -0.83 -8.63
N VAL A 88 -0.79 0.18 -9.47
CA VAL A 88 -2.04 0.55 -10.14
C VAL A 88 -1.89 0.26 -11.64
N LYS A 89 -2.82 -0.53 -12.20
CA LYS A 89 -2.93 -0.85 -13.64
C LYS A 89 -4.40 -0.75 -14.05
N GLY A 90 -4.79 0.37 -14.65
CA GLY A 90 -6.18 0.63 -15.03
C GLY A 90 -7.12 0.53 -13.82
N ALA A 91 -8.07 -0.42 -13.86
CA ALA A 91 -9.00 -0.68 -12.76
C ALA A 91 -8.50 -1.70 -11.72
N ILE A 92 -7.25 -2.15 -11.83
CA ILE A 92 -6.63 -3.12 -10.91
C ILE A 92 -5.67 -2.39 -9.97
N ILE A 93 -5.77 -2.69 -8.69
CA ILE A 93 -4.78 -2.31 -7.68
C ILE A 93 -4.30 -3.58 -7.00
N ALA A 94 -2.99 -3.85 -7.06
CA ALA A 94 -2.39 -4.97 -6.37
C ALA A 94 -1.51 -4.48 -5.21
N PHE A 95 -1.82 -4.93 -4.00
CA PHE A 95 -1.02 -4.67 -2.81
C PHE A 95 0.13 -5.68 -2.72
N LEU A 96 1.36 -5.16 -2.64
CA LEU A 96 2.57 -5.95 -2.86
C LEU A 96 3.28 -6.27 -1.56
N CYS A 97 3.44 -5.29 -0.68
CA CYS A 97 4.05 -5.47 0.63
C CYS A 97 3.68 -4.37 1.63
N ILE A 98 3.82 -4.68 2.92
CA ILE A 98 3.58 -3.77 4.04
C ILE A 98 4.61 -3.96 5.15
N PHE A 99 5.18 -2.86 5.65
CA PHE A 99 6.18 -2.89 6.72
C PHE A 99 6.06 -1.68 7.64
N SER A 100 6.29 -1.86 8.95
CA SER A 100 6.32 -0.77 9.91
C SER A 100 7.74 -0.29 10.16
N HIS A 101 7.93 1.01 10.40
CA HIS A 101 9.26 1.57 10.71
C HIS A 101 9.88 0.98 11.97
N VAL A 102 9.07 0.38 12.85
CA VAL A 102 9.57 -0.36 14.01
C VAL A 102 10.40 -1.59 13.63
N ASP A 103 10.26 -2.08 12.39
CA ASP A 103 11.02 -3.22 11.86
C ASP A 103 12.39 -2.79 11.32
N ASN A 104 12.70 -1.48 11.32
CA ASN A 104 13.95 -0.89 10.87
C ASN A 104 14.43 -1.40 9.50
N TYR A 105 13.49 -1.53 8.56
CA TYR A 105 13.78 -1.94 7.19
C TYR A 105 14.47 -0.81 6.41
N ASN A 106 15.22 -1.20 5.38
CA ASN A 106 15.76 -0.26 4.41
C ASN A 106 14.71 0.02 3.32
N ASP A 107 14.32 1.28 3.15
CA ASP A 107 13.26 1.68 2.22
C ASP A 107 13.58 1.30 0.75
N GLU A 108 14.85 1.36 0.35
CA GLU A 108 15.29 1.00 -1.00
C GLU A 108 15.24 -0.51 -1.24
N ASP A 109 15.55 -1.31 -0.23
CA ASP A 109 15.39 -2.76 -0.29
C ASP A 109 13.92 -3.14 -0.49
N ILE A 110 13.01 -2.44 0.20
CA ILE A 110 11.58 -2.68 0.04
C ILE A 110 11.07 -2.15 -1.32
N ASN A 111 11.59 -1.05 -1.84
CA ASN A 111 11.27 -0.59 -3.20
C ASN A 111 11.62 -1.66 -4.24
N ARG A 112 12.81 -2.27 -4.13
CA ARG A 112 13.26 -3.35 -5.01
C ARG A 112 12.43 -4.63 -4.85
N LEU A 113 12.09 -5.00 -3.61
CA LEU A 113 11.22 -6.14 -3.31
C LEU A 113 9.79 -5.93 -3.85
N ALA A 114 9.22 -4.75 -3.68
CA ALA A 114 7.91 -4.43 -4.22
C ALA A 114 7.94 -4.53 -5.74
N LEU A 115 8.96 -3.96 -6.39
CA LEU A 115 9.14 -4.05 -7.83
C LEU A 115 9.25 -5.51 -8.32
N SER A 116 10.00 -6.36 -7.62
CA SER A 116 10.11 -7.78 -8.00
C SER A 116 8.79 -8.55 -7.84
N ARG A 117 7.88 -8.10 -6.96
CA ARG A 117 6.55 -8.71 -6.79
C ARG A 117 5.52 -8.25 -7.83
N VAL A 118 5.83 -7.20 -8.60
CA VAL A 118 4.92 -6.75 -9.68
C VAL A 118 4.79 -7.82 -10.78
N SER A 119 5.87 -8.55 -11.08
CA SER A 119 5.88 -9.60 -12.10
C SER A 119 4.99 -10.80 -11.78
N ASP A 120 4.60 -10.97 -10.52
CA ASP A 120 3.68 -12.04 -10.11
C ASP A 120 2.23 -11.72 -10.53
N PHE A 121 1.96 -10.47 -10.95
CA PHE A 121 0.65 -10.03 -11.46
C PHE A 121 0.65 -9.68 -12.94
N PHE A 122 1.74 -9.12 -13.49
CA PHE A 122 1.78 -8.50 -14.82
C PHE A 122 3.00 -8.85 -15.65
#